data_AF-A0AAV3XHE4-F1
#
_entry.id   AF-A0AAV3XHE4-F1
#
_cell.length_a   1.000
_cell.length_b   1.000
_cell.length_c   1.000
_cell.angle_alpha   90.00
_cell.angle_beta   90.00
_cell.angle_gamma   90.00
#
_symmetry.space_group_name_H-M   'P 1'
#
loop_
_entity.id
_entity.type
_entity.pdbx_description
1 polymer ?
#
loop_
_entity_poly.entity_id
_entity_poly.type
_entity_poly.pdbx_seq_one_letter_code
_entity_poly.pdbx_strand_id
1 'polypeptide(L)'
;MSGLWRINSRSKKVQLVATMGKKPGIRVTPDRIETVKLAVDRLFHRQQDLADKVGLARSTVQAFLRGDRVSRLNFEEICVALHLDWEAIAEKPQPSAIAENEDNPTSYIDALVEQVSQNLHDKIQTLYGQIKPLDICQPIHIENLCVNVNIVVRSNPVASE
;
A
#
# COMPACT_ATOMS: atom_id res chain seq x y z
N MET A 1 55.08 7.00 -29.48
CA MET A 1 54.05 7.79 -30.18
C MET A 1 52.73 7.03 -30.01
N SER A 2 52.14 7.04 -28.81
CA SER A 2 51.17 8.06 -28.37
C SER A 2 50.00 8.17 -29.34
N GLY A 3 48.92 7.46 -29.05
CA GLY A 3 47.63 7.55 -29.73
C GLY A 3 46.53 7.15 -28.77
N LEU A 4 46.10 8.12 -27.95
CA LEU A 4 45.08 7.99 -26.92
C LEU A 4 43.77 7.39 -27.48
N TRP A 5 43.34 6.25 -26.94
CA TRP A 5 41.92 5.87 -27.00
C TRP A 5 41.15 6.75 -26.03
N ARG A 6 40.63 7.87 -26.56
CA ARG A 6 39.74 8.80 -25.87
C ARG A 6 38.41 8.08 -25.61
N ILE A 7 38.26 7.54 -24.40
CA ILE A 7 37.02 6.96 -23.89
C ILE A 7 35.93 8.03 -23.95
N ASN A 8 34.97 7.86 -24.87
CA ASN A 8 33.83 8.77 -25.01
C ASN A 8 32.82 8.50 -23.89
N SER A 9 32.97 9.24 -22.79
CA SER A 9 32.13 9.20 -21.58
C SER A 9 30.75 9.89 -21.76
N ARG A 10 30.29 10.09 -23.01
CA ARG A 10 29.01 10.75 -23.32
C ARG A 10 27.88 9.81 -23.73
N SER A 11 28.15 8.53 -23.99
CA SER A 11 27.11 7.57 -24.44
C SER A 11 26.23 7.04 -23.29
N LYS A 12 26.76 6.97 -22.06
CA LYS A 12 25.97 6.50 -20.90
C LYS A 12 24.96 7.55 -20.38
N LYS A 13 25.21 8.84 -20.63
CA LYS A 13 24.37 9.94 -20.12
C LYS A 13 23.08 10.14 -20.93
N VAL A 14 23.02 9.67 -22.17
CA VAL A 14 21.83 9.80 -23.03
C VAL A 14 20.82 8.67 -22.78
N GLN A 15 21.27 7.52 -22.25
CA GLN A 15 20.37 6.39 -21.92
C GLN A 15 19.55 6.62 -20.62
N LEU A 16 20.02 7.52 -19.73
CA LEU A 16 19.42 7.76 -18.41
C LEU A 16 18.21 8.69 -18.43
N VAL A 17 17.93 9.39 -19.54
CA VAL A 17 16.84 10.40 -19.60
C VAL A 17 15.51 9.83 -20.13
N ALA A 18 15.48 8.59 -20.61
CA ALA A 18 14.31 7.96 -21.24
C ALA A 18 13.58 6.92 -20.37
N THR A 19 13.93 6.78 -19.08
CA THR A 19 13.16 5.96 -18.13
C THR A 19 12.28 6.86 -17.26
N MET A 20 11.31 7.54 -17.85
CA MET A 20 10.20 8.11 -17.07
C MET A 20 9.41 6.95 -16.46
N GLY A 21 9.72 6.67 -15.18
CA GLY A 21 8.98 5.85 -14.22
C GLY A 21 7.94 4.87 -14.77
N LYS A 22 8.37 3.83 -15.50
CA LYS A 22 7.49 2.68 -15.76
C LYS A 22 7.27 1.96 -14.43
N LYS A 23 6.19 2.30 -13.72
CA LYS A 23 5.79 1.63 -12.48
C LYS A 23 5.81 0.12 -12.74
N PRO A 24 6.52 -0.67 -11.93
CA PRO A 24 6.63 -2.10 -12.16
C PRO A 24 5.23 -2.73 -12.11
N GLY A 25 4.91 -3.54 -13.12
CA GLY A 25 3.65 -4.28 -13.15
C GLY A 25 3.57 -5.30 -12.01
N ILE A 26 2.35 -5.59 -11.58
CA ILE A 26 2.03 -6.58 -10.55
C ILE A 26 1.70 -7.91 -11.25
N ARG A 27 2.02 -9.02 -10.59
CA ARG A 27 1.66 -10.37 -11.06
C ARG A 27 1.04 -11.17 -9.93
N VAL A 28 0.32 -12.23 -10.30
CA VAL A 28 -0.25 -13.21 -9.37
C VAL A 28 0.88 -14.09 -8.81
N THR A 29 0.82 -14.40 -7.52
CA THR A 29 1.72 -15.37 -6.88
C THR A 29 1.54 -16.75 -7.52
N PRO A 30 2.62 -17.50 -7.85
CA PRO A 30 2.50 -18.81 -8.53
C PRO A 30 1.54 -19.77 -7.83
N ASP A 31 1.55 -19.79 -6.49
CA ASP A 31 0.68 -20.62 -5.66
C ASP A 31 -0.81 -20.30 -5.78
N ARG A 32 -1.15 -19.10 -6.24
CA ARG A 32 -2.54 -18.60 -6.34
C ARG A 32 -3.06 -18.63 -7.78
N ILE A 33 -2.24 -18.93 -8.78
CA ILE A 33 -2.65 -18.96 -10.19
C ILE A 33 -3.82 -19.93 -10.42
N GLU A 34 -3.74 -21.13 -9.87
CA GLU A 34 -4.82 -22.12 -10.00
C GLU A 34 -6.11 -21.69 -9.30
N THR A 35 -6.00 -21.02 -8.14
CA THR A 35 -7.16 -20.45 -7.45
C THR A 35 -7.86 -19.40 -8.30
N VAL A 36 -7.08 -18.53 -8.95
CA VAL A 36 -7.59 -17.48 -9.84
C VAL A 36 -8.27 -18.09 -11.07
N LYS A 37 -7.69 -19.12 -11.70
CA LYS A 37 -8.31 -19.83 -12.83
C LYS A 37 -9.66 -20.43 -12.44
N LEU A 38 -9.73 -21.10 -11.29
CA LEU A 38 -10.99 -21.63 -10.78
C LEU A 38 -12.03 -20.54 -10.52
N ALA A 39 -11.63 -19.34 -10.09
CA ALA A 39 -12.54 -18.21 -9.93
C ALA A 39 -13.09 -17.73 -11.29
N VAL A 40 -12.25 -17.68 -12.32
CA VAL A 40 -12.69 -17.36 -13.69
C VAL A 40 -13.71 -18.39 -14.17
N ASP A 41 -13.42 -19.69 -14.05
CA ASP A 41 -14.28 -20.76 -14.54
C ASP A 41 -15.65 -20.80 -13.82
N ARG A 42 -15.73 -20.29 -12.58
CA ARG A 42 -16.99 -20.18 -11.81
C ARG A 42 -17.87 -19.02 -12.26
N LEU A 43 -17.28 -17.92 -12.71
CA LEU A 43 -17.99 -16.67 -12.98
C LEU A 43 -18.18 -16.40 -14.48
N PHE A 44 -17.29 -16.93 -15.32
CA PHE A 44 -17.24 -16.66 -16.75
C PHE A 44 -17.07 -17.95 -17.54
N HIS A 45 -17.81 -18.09 -18.64
CA HIS A 45 -17.70 -19.26 -19.52
C HIS A 45 -16.46 -19.18 -20.42
N ARG A 46 -16.03 -17.97 -20.80
CA ARG A 46 -14.85 -17.73 -21.64
C ARG A 46 -14.01 -16.58 -21.06
N GLN A 47 -12.70 -16.64 -21.29
CA GLN A 47 -11.79 -15.52 -20.98
C GLN A 47 -12.18 -14.22 -21.71
N GLN A 48 -12.84 -14.33 -22.87
CA GLN A 48 -13.34 -13.17 -23.61
C GLN A 48 -14.46 -12.46 -22.84
N ASP A 49 -15.35 -13.21 -22.16
CA ASP A 49 -16.46 -12.63 -21.40
C ASP A 49 -15.94 -11.78 -20.23
N LEU A 50 -14.88 -12.25 -19.55
CA LEU A 50 -14.18 -11.46 -18.54
C LEU A 50 -13.53 -10.23 -19.17
N ALA A 51 -12.82 -10.39 -20.29
CA ALA A 51 -12.17 -9.29 -20.99
C ALA A 51 -13.16 -8.18 -21.37
N ASP A 52 -14.32 -8.57 -21.91
CA ASP A 52 -15.40 -7.64 -22.28
C ASP A 52 -16.01 -6.97 -21.04
N LYS A 53 -16.17 -7.72 -19.94
CA LYS A 53 -16.69 -7.20 -18.66
C LYS A 53 -15.83 -6.10 -18.06
N VAL A 54 -14.50 -6.24 -18.12
CA VAL A 54 -13.54 -5.22 -17.62
C VAL A 54 -13.05 -4.24 -18.71
N GLY A 55 -13.51 -4.38 -19.95
CA GLY A 55 -13.08 -3.52 -21.06
C GLY A 55 -11.59 -3.65 -21.41
N LEU A 56 -11.01 -4.84 -21.21
CA LEU A 56 -9.60 -5.13 -21.47
C LEU A 56 -9.43 -6.03 -22.69
N ALA A 57 -8.22 -6.07 -23.25
CA ALA A 57 -7.89 -7.05 -24.27
C ALA A 57 -7.80 -8.45 -23.65
N ARG A 58 -8.30 -9.48 -24.36
CA ARG A 58 -8.17 -10.88 -23.95
C ARG A 58 -6.72 -11.29 -23.68
N SER A 59 -5.76 -10.73 -24.42
CA SER A 59 -4.33 -10.97 -24.21
C SER A 59 -3.85 -10.50 -22.84
N THR A 60 -4.43 -9.42 -22.29
CA THR A 60 -4.14 -8.92 -20.93
C THR A 60 -4.70 -9.87 -19.87
N VAL A 61 -5.93 -10.36 -20.06
CA VAL A 61 -6.52 -11.37 -19.18
C VAL A 61 -5.70 -12.66 -19.22
N GLN A 62 -5.29 -13.11 -20.40
CA GLN A 62 -4.43 -14.28 -20.55
C GLN A 62 -3.07 -14.09 -19.85
N ALA A 63 -2.46 -12.91 -19.97
CA ALA A 63 -1.22 -12.58 -19.26
C ALA A 63 -1.40 -12.67 -17.74
N PHE A 64 -2.49 -12.10 -17.20
CA PHE A 64 -2.84 -12.22 -15.79
C PHE A 64 -2.98 -13.69 -15.34
N LEU A 65 -3.68 -14.53 -16.12
CA LEU A 65 -3.89 -15.94 -15.80
C LEU A 65 -2.64 -16.83 -15.95
N ARG A 66 -1.62 -16.37 -16.69
CA ARG A 66 -0.30 -17.02 -16.73
C ARG A 66 0.61 -16.60 -15.58
N GLY A 67 0.23 -15.57 -14.81
CA GLY A 67 1.11 -14.94 -13.81
C GLY A 67 2.12 -13.97 -14.42
N ASP A 68 1.87 -13.45 -15.63
CA ASP A 68 2.69 -12.39 -16.22
C ASP A 68 2.43 -11.06 -15.50
N ARG A 69 3.39 -10.13 -15.60
CA ARG A 69 3.21 -8.77 -15.06
C ARG A 69 2.20 -7.99 -15.88
N VAL A 70 1.18 -7.48 -15.22
CA VAL A 70 0.18 -6.57 -15.79
C VAL A 70 0.20 -5.22 -15.06
N SER A 71 -0.37 -4.19 -15.68
CA SER A 71 -0.55 -2.89 -15.02
C SER A 71 -1.34 -3.06 -13.73
N ARG A 72 -1.00 -2.31 -12.68
CA ARG A 72 -1.72 -2.32 -11.40
C ARG A 72 -3.22 -2.07 -11.58
N LEU A 73 -3.59 -1.11 -12.42
CA LEU A 73 -5.00 -0.82 -12.73
C LEU A 73 -5.71 -2.06 -13.30
N ASN A 74 -5.14 -2.66 -14.35
CA ASN A 74 -5.71 -3.86 -14.96
C ASN A 74 -5.79 -5.03 -13.97
N PHE A 75 -4.79 -5.16 -13.09
CA PHE A 75 -4.77 -6.19 -12.05
C PHE A 75 -5.94 -6.01 -11.08
N GLU A 76 -6.11 -4.80 -10.55
CA GLU A 76 -7.19 -4.48 -9.61
C GLU A 76 -8.57 -4.66 -10.25
N GLU A 77 -8.78 -4.16 -11.47
CA GLU A 77 -10.05 -4.30 -12.20
C GLU A 77 -10.43 -5.78 -12.43
N ILE A 78 -9.46 -6.61 -12.79
CA ILE A 78 -9.69 -8.07 -12.94
C ILE A 78 -10.03 -8.70 -11.59
N CYS A 79 -9.35 -8.32 -10.50
CA CYS A 79 -9.64 -8.85 -9.17
C CYS A 79 -11.04 -8.47 -8.69
N VAL A 80 -11.46 -7.23 -8.92
CA VAL A 80 -12.81 -6.74 -8.60
C VAL A 80 -13.87 -7.55 -9.36
N ALA A 81 -13.67 -7.78 -10.66
CA ALA A 81 -14.59 -8.60 -11.46
C ALA A 81 -14.67 -10.06 -11.02
N LEU A 82 -13.61 -10.60 -10.41
CA LEU A 82 -13.54 -11.96 -9.90
C LEU A 82 -13.90 -12.09 -8.41
N HIS A 83 -14.26 -10.98 -7.74
CA HIS A 83 -14.50 -10.92 -6.29
C HIS A 83 -13.32 -11.44 -5.46
N LEU A 84 -12.10 -11.13 -5.89
CA LEU A 84 -10.86 -11.50 -5.23
C LEU A 84 -10.19 -10.28 -4.60
N ASP A 85 -9.57 -10.47 -3.44
CA ASP A 85 -8.68 -9.47 -2.88
C ASP A 85 -7.34 -9.48 -3.63
N TRP A 86 -7.03 -8.35 -4.27
CA TRP A 86 -5.83 -8.20 -5.08
C TRP A 86 -4.55 -8.30 -4.22
N GLU A 87 -4.57 -7.84 -2.97
CA GLU A 87 -3.40 -7.87 -2.08
C GLU A 87 -3.08 -9.29 -1.60
N ALA A 88 -4.12 -10.13 -1.47
CA ALA A 88 -3.99 -11.53 -1.06
C ALA A 88 -3.39 -12.44 -2.14
N ILE A 89 -3.57 -12.08 -3.42
CA ILE A 89 -3.10 -12.88 -4.56
C ILE A 89 -1.87 -12.29 -5.25
N ALA A 90 -1.63 -10.98 -5.11
CA ALA A 90 -0.47 -10.33 -5.69
C ALA A 90 0.83 -10.85 -5.09
N GLU A 91 1.82 -11.05 -5.94
CA GLU A 91 3.16 -11.36 -5.46
C GLU A 91 3.73 -10.12 -4.77
N LYS A 92 3.92 -10.23 -3.45
CA LYS A 92 4.56 -9.19 -2.67
C LYS A 92 6.00 -9.06 -3.14
N PRO A 93 6.50 -7.84 -3.37
CA PRO A 93 7.93 -7.64 -3.56
C PRO A 93 8.61 -8.16 -2.30
N GLN A 94 9.20 -9.36 -2.39
CA GLN A 94 10.19 -9.76 -1.43
C GLN A 94 11.23 -8.63 -1.43
N PRO A 95 11.64 -8.10 -0.27
CA PRO A 95 12.84 -7.30 -0.21
C PRO A 95 13.94 -8.21 -0.75
N SER A 96 14.24 -8.10 -2.04
CA SER A 96 15.37 -8.77 -2.67
C SER A 96 16.53 -8.42 -1.79
N ALA A 97 17.13 -9.44 -1.16
CA ALA A 97 18.27 -9.31 -0.28
C ALA A 97 19.17 -8.21 -0.86
N ILE A 98 19.13 -7.05 -0.21
CA ILE A 98 20.10 -6.01 -0.45
C ILE A 98 21.38 -6.74 -0.12
N ALA A 99 22.21 -7.00 -1.14
CA ALA A 99 23.54 -7.52 -0.93
C ALA A 99 24.14 -6.69 0.20
N GLU A 100 24.42 -7.36 1.31
CA GLU A 100 24.95 -6.78 2.55
C GLU A 100 26.19 -5.97 2.18
N ASN A 101 26.00 -4.70 1.92
CA ASN A 101 27.04 -3.72 2.10
C ASN A 101 26.71 -3.14 3.48
N GLU A 102 27.55 -3.51 4.44
CA GLU A 102 27.64 -2.87 5.74
C GLU A 102 27.65 -1.36 5.54
N ASP A 103 26.54 -0.72 5.87
CA ASP A 103 26.50 0.65 6.38
C ASP A 103 25.11 0.82 6.99
N ASN A 104 25.01 0.40 8.25
CA ASN A 104 23.86 0.42 9.14
C ASN A 104 23.26 1.84 9.26
N PRO A 105 22.15 2.18 8.57
CA PRO A 105 21.48 3.47 8.72
C PRO A 105 20.41 3.42 9.83
N THR A 106 20.09 2.22 10.33
CA THR A 106 19.05 1.97 11.34
C THR A 106 19.45 2.49 12.72
N SER A 107 20.74 2.43 13.06
CA SER A 107 21.26 2.98 14.32
C SER A 107 21.01 4.49 14.48
N TYR A 108 20.98 5.25 13.38
CA TYR A 108 20.74 6.71 13.44
C TYR A 108 19.28 7.04 13.75
N ILE A 109 18.34 6.28 13.18
CA ILE A 109 16.91 6.46 13.44
C ILE A 109 16.61 6.06 14.89
N ASP A 110 17.14 4.94 15.36
CA ASP A 110 16.93 4.47 16.74
C ASP A 110 17.51 5.46 17.76
N ALA A 111 18.71 5.99 17.50
CA ALA A 111 19.32 7.02 18.35
C ALA A 111 18.51 8.33 18.38
N LEU A 112 17.90 8.74 17.27
CA LEU A 112 17.02 9.91 17.23
C LEU A 112 15.70 9.65 17.96
N VAL A 113 15.12 8.46 17.82
CA VAL A 113 13.91 8.06 18.54
C VAL A 113 14.17 8.07 20.04
N GLU A 114 15.34 7.60 20.47
CA GLU A 114 15.74 7.59 21.88
C GLU A 114 15.93 9.01 22.44
N GLN A 115 16.56 9.92 21.68
CA GLN A 115 16.70 11.33 22.05
C GLN A 115 15.36 12.07 22.15
N VAL A 116 14.45 11.85 21.19
CA VAL A 116 13.13 12.47 21.20
C VAL A 116 12.30 11.92 22.37
N SER A 117 12.38 10.62 22.63
CA SER A 117 11.70 9.98 23.76
C SER A 117 12.12 10.60 25.10
N GLN A 118 13.42 10.78 25.33
CA GLN A 118 13.94 11.41 26.56
C GLN A 118 13.53 12.89 26.67
N ASN A 119 13.61 13.66 25.58
CA ASN A 119 13.25 15.08 25.61
C ASN A 119 11.77 15.32 25.89
N LEU A 120 10.90 14.45 25.36
CA LEU A 120 9.46 14.52 25.60
C LEU A 120 9.11 14.07 27.03
N HIS A 121 9.79 13.04 27.54
CA HIS A 121 9.57 12.56 28.90
C HIS A 121 9.82 13.66 29.93
N ASP A 122 10.92 14.40 29.82
CA ASP A 122 11.24 15.50 30.73
C ASP A 122 10.22 16.65 30.63
N LYS A 123 9.79 17.02 29.42
CA LYS A 123 8.78 18.07 29.22
C LYS A 123 7.41 17.67 29.76
N ILE A 124 6.97 16.45 29.51
CA ILE A 124 5.69 15.93 30.02
C ILE A 124 5.76 15.85 31.55
N GLN A 125 6.84 15.32 32.12
CA GLN A 125 6.99 15.21 33.56
C GLN A 125 7.08 16.57 34.26
N THR A 126 7.69 17.57 33.62
CA THR A 126 7.71 18.95 34.13
C THR A 126 6.33 19.62 34.07
N LEU A 127 5.58 19.42 32.98
CA LEU A 127 4.27 20.06 32.79
C LEU A 127 3.14 19.39 33.56
N TYR A 128 3.26 18.09 33.85
CA TYR A 128 2.18 17.27 34.44
C TYR A 128 2.53 16.68 35.81
N GLY A 129 3.73 16.93 36.35
CA GLY A 129 4.24 16.35 37.60
C GLY A 129 3.57 16.77 38.92
N GLN A 130 2.52 17.59 38.88
CA GLN A 130 1.78 18.03 40.08
C GLN A 130 0.26 17.82 40.01
N ILE A 131 -0.27 17.18 38.97
CA ILE A 131 -1.70 16.87 38.93
C ILE A 131 -1.96 15.67 39.84
N LYS A 132 -2.35 15.95 41.08
CA LYS A 132 -2.97 14.94 41.96
C LYS A 132 -4.17 14.36 41.19
N PRO A 133 -4.32 13.03 41.06
CA PRO A 133 -5.47 12.47 40.39
C PRO A 133 -6.71 12.84 41.20
N LEU A 134 -7.55 13.72 40.67
CA LEU A 134 -8.95 13.69 41.04
C LEU A 134 -9.49 12.41 40.41
N ASP A 135 -9.71 11.42 41.26
CA ASP A 135 -10.69 10.35 41.16
C ASP A 135 -11.50 10.27 39.84
N ILE A 136 -10.90 9.72 38.78
CA ILE A 136 -11.64 9.30 37.58
C ILE A 136 -11.10 8.00 36.99
N CYS A 137 -11.86 6.96 37.31
CA CYS A 137 -12.29 5.85 36.47
C CYS A 137 -11.28 4.76 36.11
N GLN A 138 -11.48 3.63 36.79
CA GLN A 138 -11.07 2.29 36.41
C GLN A 138 -11.43 1.96 34.94
N PRO A 139 -10.65 1.09 34.27
CA PRO A 139 -10.85 0.73 32.87
C PRO A 139 -12.20 0.01 32.66
N ILE A 140 -13.03 0.54 31.76
CA ILE A 140 -14.30 -0.08 31.35
C ILE A 140 -14.05 -0.87 30.06
N HIS A 141 -14.47 -2.14 30.05
CA HIS A 141 -14.35 -3.05 28.91
C HIS A 141 -15.12 -2.50 27.69
N ILE A 142 -14.50 -2.56 26.51
CA ILE A 142 -14.90 -1.88 25.25
C ILE A 142 -16.29 -2.31 24.73
N GLU A 143 -16.86 -3.38 25.28
CA GLU A 143 -18.09 -4.00 24.76
C GLU A 143 -19.38 -3.24 25.11
N ASN A 144 -19.32 -2.27 26.04
CA ASN A 144 -20.49 -1.48 26.45
C ASN A 144 -20.39 0.02 26.11
N LEU A 145 -19.53 0.42 25.17
CA LEU A 145 -19.49 1.80 24.69
C LEU A 145 -20.68 2.10 23.75
N CYS A 146 -21.90 2.10 24.30
CA CYS A 146 -23.03 2.77 23.66
C CYS A 146 -22.96 4.25 24.02
N VAL A 147 -22.36 5.05 23.15
CA VAL A 147 -22.48 6.51 23.28
C VAL A 147 -23.94 6.87 22.99
N ASN A 148 -24.69 7.20 24.04
CA ASN A 148 -26.07 7.64 23.91
C ASN A 148 -26.08 9.07 23.36
N VAL A 149 -26.16 9.21 22.02
CA VAL A 149 -26.21 10.52 21.37
C VAL A 149 -27.60 11.11 21.57
N ASN A 150 -27.71 12.12 22.44
CA ASN A 150 -28.93 12.90 22.58
C ASN A 150 -28.99 13.96 21.46
N ILE A 151 -29.65 13.65 20.35
CA ILE A 151 -29.83 14.60 19.25
C ILE A 151 -31.01 15.52 19.60
N VAL A 152 -30.70 16.72 20.05
CA VAL A 152 -31.71 17.78 20.20
C VAL A 152 -31.88 18.46 18.84
N VAL A 153 -32.96 18.10 18.12
CA VAL A 153 -33.41 18.83 16.93
C VAL A 153 -33.99 20.17 17.38
N ARG A 154 -33.35 21.27 17.01
CA ARG A 154 -33.93 22.62 17.14
C ARG A 154 -34.97 22.81 16.05
N SER A 155 -36.25 22.79 16.41
CA SER A 155 -37.34 23.25 15.56
C SER A 155 -37.15 24.74 15.25
N ASN A 156 -36.93 25.07 13.98
CA ASN A 156 -36.97 26.45 13.50
C ASN A 156 -38.46 26.86 13.37
N PRO A 157 -38.93 27.94 14.01
CA PRO A 157 -40.31 28.37 13.86
C PRO A 157 -40.53 28.93 12.46
N VAL A 158 -41.44 28.30 11.69
CA VAL A 158 -41.98 28.89 10.47
C VAL A 158 -42.80 30.11 10.90
N ALA A 159 -42.36 31.29 10.45
CA ALA A 159 -43.10 32.52 10.57
C ALA A 159 -44.42 32.40 9.78
N SER A 160 -45.51 32.75 10.45
CA SER A 160 -46.84 32.86 9.87
C SER A 160 -46.91 34.10 8.96
N GLU A 161 -47.45 33.94 7.76
CA GLU A 161 -48.32 34.93 7.08
C GLU A 161 -49.25 34.19 6.11
#